data_AF-A0A397TE81-F1
#
_entry.id   AF-A0A397TE81-F1
#
_cell.length_a   1.000
_cell.length_b   1.000
_cell.length_c   1.000
_cell.angle_alpha   90.00
_cell.angle_beta   90.00
_cell.angle_gamma   90.00
#
_symmetry.space_group_name_H-M   'P 1'
#
loop_
_entity.id
_entity.type
_entity.pdbx_description
1 polymer ?
#
loop_
_entity_poly.entity_id
_entity_poly.type
_entity_poly.pdbx_seq_one_letter_code
_entity_poly.pdbx_strand_id
1 'polypeptide(L)'
;MGTVLELGFLSFSVAFTVISFLFLLYQCIINFTKLRLACLLSTFTIILISISNFYWDQDPSKLFISRKVYWILFAFIRATYTTIIVVCMLDMGRKFYEKYRWNTILFKATIVHLIIFDGINVADAILIFVYHSDTSNLSLFIGQASLIVGVITIVSSFLYAFLPVIALHVSFNNRKPASTIKRYNNISAQSAAVGTWYMSITGILSICYLILYLITFAFTDKLSYNAIGNSFDSIIRTGISLAIALPPPTKLINAMKIKIIGRVAYDVPNDPGDSCKVLRVDDQDFEGTV
;
A
#
# COMPACT_ATOMS: atom_id res chain seq x y z
N MET A 1 18.18 1.05 28.04
CA MET A 1 19.39 1.60 27.42
C MET A 1 19.76 0.67 26.28
N GLY A 2 19.32 1.00 25.07
CA GLY A 2 19.63 0.21 23.88
C GLY A 2 21.11 0.26 23.52
N THR A 3 21.53 -0.72 22.73
CA THR A 3 22.86 -0.82 22.15
C THR A 3 23.11 0.36 21.20
N VAL A 4 24.39 0.69 20.97
CA VAL A 4 24.80 1.75 20.00
C VAL A 4 24.21 1.50 18.61
N LEU A 5 24.08 0.22 18.23
CA LEU A 5 23.48 -0.19 16.97
C LEU A 5 21.97 0.13 16.92
N GLU A 6 21.20 -0.24 17.94
CA GLU A 6 19.76 0.06 18.04
C GLU A 6 19.49 1.57 18.00
N LEU A 7 20.29 2.34 18.73
CA LEU A 7 20.20 3.80 18.74
C LEU A 7 20.47 4.40 17.35
N GLY A 8 21.44 3.84 16.62
CA GLY A 8 21.75 4.23 15.24
C GLY A 8 20.57 4.00 14.29
N PHE A 9 19.94 2.82 14.37
CA PHE A 9 18.76 2.50 13.55
C PHE A 9 17.56 3.40 13.87
N LEU A 10 17.29 3.63 15.16
CA LEU A 10 16.20 4.51 15.59
C LEU A 10 16.42 5.96 15.13
N SER A 11 17.64 6.48 15.31
CA SER A 11 18.01 7.84 14.88
C SER A 11 17.87 8.01 13.37
N PHE A 12 18.35 7.03 12.60
CA PHE A 12 18.21 7.04 11.14
C PHE A 12 16.74 6.99 10.72
N SER A 13 15.91 6.16 11.36
CA SER A 13 14.48 6.06 11.08
C SER A 13 13.76 7.39 11.34
N VAL A 14 14.03 8.04 12.48
CA VAL A 14 13.48 9.38 12.79
C VAL A 14 13.92 10.40 11.74
N ALA A 15 15.21 10.47 11.42
CA ALA A 15 15.72 11.42 10.43
C ALA A 15 15.09 11.20 9.04
N PHE A 16 15.04 9.94 8.58
CA PHE A 16 14.45 9.58 7.29
C PHE A 16 12.96 9.94 7.23
N THR A 17 12.19 9.63 8.27
CA THR A 17 10.75 9.93 8.33
C THR A 17 10.47 11.44 8.34
N VAL A 18 11.24 12.22 9.09
CA VAL A 18 11.13 13.69 9.14
C VAL A 18 11.44 14.32 7.78
N ILE A 19 12.55 13.94 7.15
CA ILE A 19 12.93 14.46 5.82
C ILE A 19 11.84 14.10 4.80
N SER A 20 11.35 12.86 4.83
CA SER A 20 10.29 12.37 3.94
C SER A 20 8.98 13.15 4.14
N PHE A 21 8.61 13.47 5.37
CA PHE A 21 7.44 14.28 5.69
C PHE A 21 7.55 15.69 5.14
N LEU A 22 8.69 16.37 5.35
CA LEU A 22 8.91 17.72 4.81
C LEU A 22 8.82 17.73 3.28
N PHE A 23 9.38 16.71 2.64
CA PHE A 23 9.28 16.55 1.19
C PHE A 23 7.83 16.29 0.73
N LEU A 24 7.09 15.42 1.42
CA LEU A 24 5.67 15.19 1.13
C LEU A 24 4.81 16.44 1.36
N LEU A 25 5.11 17.21 2.40
CA LEU A 25 4.42 18.47 2.70
C LEU A 25 4.62 19.45 1.53
N TYR A 26 5.86 19.61 1.09
CA TYR A 26 6.19 20.42 -0.08
C TYR A 26 5.43 19.97 -1.34
N GLN A 27 5.43 18.66 -1.63
CA GLN A 27 4.71 18.10 -2.77
C GLN A 27 3.18 18.27 -2.66
N CYS A 28 2.64 18.21 -1.45
CA CYS A 28 1.22 18.40 -1.17
C CYS A 28 0.81 19.87 -1.36
N ILE A 29 1.69 20.83 -1.00
CA ILE A 29 1.46 22.26 -1.21
C ILE A 29 1.48 22.62 -2.70
N ILE A 30 2.46 22.10 -3.46
CA ILE A 30 2.59 22.46 -4.89
C ILE A 30 1.50 21.81 -5.73
N ASN A 31 1.20 20.53 -5.47
CA ASN A 31 0.32 19.73 -6.30
C ASN A 31 -0.56 18.87 -5.38
N PHE A 32 -1.63 19.48 -4.87
CA PHE A 32 -2.49 18.86 -3.90
C PHE A 32 -3.28 17.69 -4.50
N THR A 33 -3.25 16.54 -3.83
CA THR A 33 -4.19 15.45 -4.10
C THR A 33 -4.65 14.84 -2.78
N LYS A 34 -5.88 14.32 -2.76
CA LYS A 34 -6.41 13.60 -1.58
C LYS A 34 -5.49 12.46 -1.15
N LEU A 35 -4.86 11.80 -2.12
CA LEU A 35 -3.88 10.74 -1.90
C LEU A 35 -2.63 11.25 -1.18
N ARG A 36 -2.05 12.36 -1.64
CA ARG A 36 -0.87 12.98 -1.02
C ARG A 36 -1.16 13.46 0.39
N LEU A 37 -2.35 14.04 0.62
CA LEU A 37 -2.77 14.42 1.97
C LEU A 37 -2.87 13.20 2.89
N ALA A 38 -3.44 12.10 2.42
CA ALA A 38 -3.53 10.88 3.21
C ALA A 38 -2.14 10.29 3.54
N CYS A 39 -1.22 10.25 2.56
CA CYS A 39 0.17 9.84 2.78
C CYS A 39 0.90 10.80 3.74
N LEU A 40 0.65 12.10 3.65
CA LEU A 40 1.22 13.10 4.55
C LEU A 40 0.75 12.89 6.01
N LEU A 41 -0.56 12.71 6.22
CA LEU A 41 -1.13 12.41 7.53
C LEU A 41 -0.57 11.10 8.09
N SER A 42 -0.50 10.05 7.27
CA SER A 42 0.12 8.80 7.68
C SER A 42 1.59 8.98 8.08
N THR A 43 2.37 9.74 7.31
CA THR A 43 3.80 9.96 7.59
C THR A 43 3.99 10.80 8.86
N PHE A 44 3.13 11.80 9.09
CA PHE A 44 3.12 12.55 10.35
C PHE A 44 2.95 11.63 11.56
N THR A 45 2.00 10.70 11.47
CA THR A 45 1.76 9.77 12.56
C THR A 45 2.90 8.76 12.77
N ILE A 46 3.56 8.33 11.69
CA ILE A 46 4.77 7.50 11.77
C ILE A 46 5.90 8.24 12.48
N ILE A 47 6.07 9.55 12.23
CA ILE A 47 7.06 10.37 12.96
C ILE A 47 6.80 10.33 14.47
N LEU A 48 5.55 10.50 14.89
CA LEU A 48 5.18 10.45 16.32
C LEU A 48 5.56 9.09 16.95
N ILE A 49 5.30 7.98 16.24
CA ILE A 49 5.72 6.64 16.68
C ILE A 49 7.24 6.53 16.74
N SER A 50 7.95 6.93 15.68
CA SER A 50 9.42 6.81 15.59
C SER A 50 10.12 7.58 16.69
N ILE A 51 9.66 8.81 16.98
CA ILE A 51 10.17 9.63 18.08
C ILE A 51 9.86 8.96 19.42
N SER A 52 8.66 8.41 19.59
CA SER A 52 8.28 7.70 20.82
C SER A 52 9.15 6.47 21.05
N ASN A 53 9.45 5.70 20.01
CA ASN A 53 10.36 4.55 20.06
C ASN A 53 11.79 4.97 20.45
N PHE A 54 12.30 6.05 19.87
CA PHE A 54 13.61 6.59 20.22
C PHE A 54 13.71 6.95 21.71
N TYR A 55 12.71 7.65 22.25
CA TYR A 55 12.71 8.00 23.68
C TYR A 55 12.48 6.80 24.59
N TRP A 56 11.62 5.84 24.19
CA TRP A 56 11.39 4.61 24.94
C TRP A 56 12.69 3.83 25.16
N ASP A 57 13.51 3.71 24.11
CA ASP A 57 14.76 2.95 24.16
C ASP A 57 15.83 3.57 25.08
N GLN A 58 15.85 4.91 25.13
CA GLN A 58 16.74 5.68 26.00
C GLN A 58 16.30 5.61 27.47
N ASP A 59 15.05 5.94 27.77
CA ASP A 59 14.52 5.96 29.13
C ASP A 59 13.00 5.69 29.14
N PRO A 60 12.58 4.44 29.46
CA PRO A 60 11.17 4.06 29.54
C PRO A 60 10.37 4.85 30.58
N SER A 61 11.03 5.50 31.54
CA SER A 61 10.38 6.27 32.61
C SER A 61 10.08 7.73 32.22
N LYS A 62 10.74 8.25 31.16
CA LYS A 62 10.57 9.63 30.66
C LYS A 62 9.79 9.69 29.35
N LEU A 63 8.88 8.75 29.15
CA LEU A 63 8.05 8.70 27.96
C LEU A 63 7.20 9.98 27.84
N PHE A 64 7.38 10.71 26.75
CA PHE A 64 6.56 11.88 26.38
C PHE A 64 5.08 11.51 26.18
N ILE A 65 4.81 10.22 25.89
CA ILE A 65 3.47 9.66 25.66
C ILE A 65 3.31 8.42 26.53
N SER A 66 2.24 8.33 27.32
CA SER A 66 1.99 7.12 28.13
C SER A 66 1.96 5.86 27.26
N ARG A 67 2.49 4.75 27.77
CA ARG A 67 2.57 3.46 27.08
C ARG A 67 1.25 3.02 26.43
N LYS A 68 0.11 3.27 27.10
CA LYS A 68 -1.23 2.97 26.57
C LYS A 68 -1.56 3.80 25.33
N VAL A 69 -1.29 5.11 25.40
CA VAL A 69 -1.54 6.04 24.28
C VAL A 69 -0.64 5.70 23.10
N TYR A 70 0.61 5.28 23.35
CA TYR A 70 1.51 4.80 22.30
C TYR A 70 0.89 3.63 21.51
N TRP A 71 0.41 2.58 22.19
CA TRP A 71 -0.17 1.42 21.52
C TRP A 71 -1.51 1.70 20.85
N ILE A 72 -2.34 2.58 21.43
CA ILE A 72 -3.58 3.04 20.80
C ILE A 72 -3.24 3.79 19.50
N LEU A 73 -2.30 4.75 19.53
CA LEU A 73 -1.84 5.45 18.33
C LEU A 73 -1.29 4.46 17.30
N PHE A 74 -0.47 3.50 17.72
CA PHE A 74 0.07 2.47 16.85
C PHE A 74 -1.03 1.67 16.13
N ALA A 75 -2.09 1.24 16.85
CA ALA A 75 -3.22 0.54 16.27
C ALA A 75 -3.98 1.40 15.23
N PHE A 76 -4.24 2.67 15.54
CA PHE A 76 -4.90 3.59 14.60
C PHE A 76 -4.07 3.88 13.36
N ILE A 77 -2.76 4.02 13.52
CA ILE A 77 -1.83 4.31 12.42
C ILE A 77 -1.73 3.10 11.50
N ARG A 78 -1.62 1.89 12.09
CA ARG A 78 -1.67 0.62 11.37
C ARG A 78 -2.98 0.50 10.57
N ALA A 79 -4.12 0.81 11.18
CA ALA A 79 -5.42 0.77 10.53
C ALA A 79 -5.48 1.74 9.33
N THR A 80 -5.27 3.03 9.61
CA THR A 80 -5.32 4.13 8.63
C THR A 80 -4.41 3.87 7.44
N TYR A 81 -3.18 3.44 7.70
CA TYR A 81 -2.19 3.15 6.67
C TYR A 81 -2.65 2.05 5.71
N THR A 82 -3.08 0.90 6.25
CA THR A 82 -3.57 -0.21 5.42
C THR A 82 -4.81 0.20 4.63
N THR A 83 -5.72 0.96 5.24
CA THR A 83 -6.92 1.49 4.59
C THR A 83 -6.57 2.38 3.40
N ILE A 84 -5.59 3.27 3.54
CA ILE A 84 -5.11 4.10 2.43
C ILE A 84 -4.59 3.22 1.30
N ILE A 85 -3.71 2.25 1.59
CA ILE A 85 -3.14 1.37 0.55
C ILE A 85 -4.23 0.58 -0.18
N VAL A 86 -5.16 -0.01 0.56
CA VAL A 86 -6.25 -0.82 0.00
C VAL A 86 -7.15 0.04 -0.87
N VAL A 87 -7.55 1.23 -0.40
CA VAL A 87 -8.37 2.16 -1.18
C VAL A 87 -7.66 2.60 -2.46
N CYS A 88 -6.35 2.86 -2.41
CA CYS A 88 -5.56 3.17 -3.61
C CYS A 88 -5.54 2.01 -4.60
N MET A 89 -5.33 0.79 -4.13
CA MET A 89 -5.35 -0.40 -4.98
C MET A 89 -6.74 -0.62 -5.59
N LEU A 90 -7.80 -0.41 -4.83
CA LEU A 90 -9.17 -0.49 -5.33
C LEU A 90 -9.46 0.60 -6.36
N ASP A 91 -9.07 1.86 -6.12
CA ASP A 91 -9.31 2.95 -7.07
C ASP A 91 -8.55 2.74 -8.39
N MET A 92 -7.30 2.27 -8.32
CA MET A 92 -6.54 1.84 -9.49
C MET A 92 -7.21 0.67 -10.21
N GLY A 93 -7.59 -0.38 -9.47
CA GLY A 93 -8.25 -1.56 -10.02
C GLY A 93 -9.55 -1.23 -10.76
N ARG A 94 -10.35 -0.32 -10.20
CA ARG A 94 -11.65 0.11 -10.78
C ARG A 94 -11.53 0.71 -12.17
N LYS A 95 -10.39 1.34 -12.50
CA LYS A 95 -10.14 1.87 -13.85
C LYS A 95 -10.13 0.77 -14.92
N PHE A 96 -9.82 -0.48 -14.55
CA PHE A 96 -9.79 -1.61 -15.48
C PHE A 96 -11.14 -2.32 -15.68
N TYR A 97 -12.16 -2.05 -14.85
CA TYR A 97 -13.45 -2.74 -14.88
C TYR A 97 -14.62 -1.85 -15.33
N GLU A 98 -14.60 -1.25 -16.51
CA GLU A 98 -15.60 -0.24 -16.97
C GLU A 98 -17.05 -0.46 -16.54
N LYS A 99 -17.67 -1.60 -16.88
CA LYS A 99 -19.10 -1.87 -16.61
C LYS A 99 -19.37 -2.47 -15.22
N TYR A 100 -18.36 -3.04 -14.57
CA TYR A 100 -18.50 -3.78 -13.31
C TYR A 100 -17.60 -3.24 -12.18
N ARG A 101 -17.22 -1.96 -12.24
CA ARG A 101 -16.25 -1.30 -11.34
C ARG A 101 -16.47 -1.66 -9.87
N TRP A 102 -17.72 -1.71 -9.43
CA TRP A 102 -18.10 -1.92 -8.02
C TRP A 102 -18.69 -3.30 -7.72
N ASN A 103 -18.93 -4.13 -8.73
CA ASN A 103 -19.75 -5.34 -8.59
C ASN A 103 -18.96 -6.62 -8.92
N THR A 104 -17.65 -6.62 -8.66
CA THR A 104 -16.86 -7.86 -8.67
C THR A 104 -16.89 -8.49 -7.28
N ILE A 105 -16.83 -9.83 -7.23
CA ILE A 105 -16.76 -10.58 -5.96
C ILE A 105 -15.50 -10.15 -5.18
N LEU A 106 -14.38 -9.97 -5.87
CA LEU A 106 -13.12 -9.52 -5.27
C LEU A 106 -13.24 -8.13 -4.65
N PHE A 107 -13.87 -7.16 -5.33
CA PHE A 107 -14.08 -5.82 -4.76
C PHE A 107 -14.87 -5.89 -3.46
N LYS A 108 -16.01 -6.62 -3.46
CA LYS A 108 -16.85 -6.77 -2.27
C LYS A 108 -16.12 -7.48 -1.14
N ALA A 109 -15.39 -8.56 -1.44
CA ALA A 109 -14.60 -9.30 -0.47
C ALA A 109 -13.51 -8.41 0.16
N THR A 110 -12.79 -7.62 -0.65
CA THR A 110 -11.78 -6.68 -0.15
C THR A 110 -12.38 -5.63 0.77
N ILE A 111 -13.54 -5.06 0.44
CA ILE A 111 -14.23 -4.11 1.32
C ILE A 111 -14.64 -4.77 2.64
N VAL A 112 -15.17 -5.99 2.60
CA VAL A 112 -15.54 -6.74 3.82
C VAL A 112 -14.31 -7.02 4.68
N HIS A 113 -13.21 -7.48 4.08
CA HIS A 113 -11.95 -7.70 4.81
C HIS A 113 -11.43 -6.42 5.44
N LEU A 114 -11.54 -5.28 4.73
CA LEU A 114 -11.12 -3.99 5.24
C LEU A 114 -11.95 -3.54 6.45
N ILE A 115 -13.28 -3.70 6.39
CA ILE A 115 -14.18 -3.40 7.53
C ILE A 115 -13.83 -4.27 8.73
N ILE A 116 -13.61 -5.58 8.52
CA ILE A 116 -13.20 -6.50 9.58
C ILE A 116 -11.85 -6.08 10.17
N PHE A 117 -10.88 -5.75 9.32
CA PHE A 117 -9.56 -5.30 9.74
C PHE A 117 -9.63 -4.02 10.60
N ASP A 118 -10.35 -3.00 10.15
CA ASP A 118 -10.53 -1.75 10.91
C ASP A 118 -11.28 -2.01 12.23
N GLY A 119 -12.31 -2.85 12.21
CA GLY A 119 -13.05 -3.26 13.41
C GLY A 119 -12.17 -3.96 14.45
N ILE A 120 -11.28 -4.85 14.02
CA ILE A 120 -10.31 -5.53 14.91
C ILE A 120 -9.35 -4.51 15.53
N ASN A 121 -8.85 -3.54 14.76
CA ASN A 121 -7.94 -2.51 15.28
C ASN A 121 -8.62 -1.58 16.29
N VAL A 122 -9.89 -1.23 16.07
CA VAL A 122 -10.69 -0.47 17.04
C VAL A 122 -10.91 -1.30 18.32
N ALA A 123 -11.24 -2.58 18.20
CA ALA A 123 -11.39 -3.47 19.35
C ALA A 123 -10.07 -3.61 20.14
N ASP A 124 -8.93 -3.75 19.46
CA ASP A 124 -7.60 -3.80 20.07
C ASP A 124 -7.33 -2.51 20.88
N ALA A 125 -7.58 -1.33 20.29
CA ALA A 125 -7.42 -0.05 20.96
C ALA A 125 -8.32 0.09 22.21
N ILE A 126 -9.58 -0.37 22.13
CA ILE A 126 -10.51 -0.36 23.28
C ILE A 126 -10.00 -1.30 24.39
N LEU A 127 -9.51 -2.48 24.05
CA LEU A 127 -9.00 -3.45 25.03
C LEU A 127 -7.75 -2.95 25.73
N ILE A 128 -6.81 -2.34 25.00
CA ILE A 128 -5.63 -1.69 25.57
C ILE A 128 -6.06 -0.58 26.56
N PHE A 129 -7.07 0.21 26.18
CA PHE A 129 -7.61 1.25 27.04
C PHE A 129 -8.24 0.68 28.32
N VAL A 130 -9.09 -0.35 28.23
CA VAL A 130 -9.84 -0.92 29.37
C VAL A 130 -8.93 -1.73 30.30
N TYR A 131 -8.14 -2.67 29.76
CA TYR A 131 -7.39 -3.62 30.59
C TYR A 131 -6.09 -3.05 31.15
N HIS A 132 -5.69 -1.85 30.70
CA HIS A 132 -4.47 -1.17 31.17
C HIS A 132 -3.19 -2.02 31.02
N SER A 133 -3.23 -3.07 30.23
CA SER A 133 -2.20 -4.11 30.11
C SER A 133 -2.08 -4.54 28.66
N ASP A 134 -0.98 -4.13 28.03
CA ASP A 134 -0.58 -4.57 26.69
C ASP A 134 -0.09 -6.03 26.70
N THR A 135 -0.12 -6.71 27.85
CA THR A 135 0.38 -8.07 28.07
C THR A 135 -0.74 -9.08 28.29
N SER A 136 -2.00 -8.69 28.18
CA SER A 136 -3.09 -9.66 28.23
C SER A 136 -3.01 -10.59 27.01
N ASN A 137 -3.11 -11.90 27.24
CA ASN A 137 -3.10 -12.89 26.16
C ASN A 137 -4.15 -12.60 25.08
N LEU A 138 -5.26 -11.95 25.46
CA LEU A 138 -6.33 -11.55 24.56
C LEU A 138 -5.92 -10.41 23.61
N SER A 139 -5.26 -9.35 24.10
CA SER A 139 -4.77 -8.26 23.24
C SER A 139 -3.66 -8.76 22.31
N LEU A 140 -2.78 -9.65 22.78
CA LEU A 140 -1.79 -10.31 21.92
C LEU A 140 -2.45 -11.13 20.80
N PHE A 141 -3.45 -11.95 21.14
CA PHE A 141 -4.19 -12.75 20.16
C PHE A 141 -4.89 -11.87 19.11
N ILE A 142 -5.55 -10.79 19.55
CA ILE A 142 -6.24 -9.84 18.68
C ILE A 142 -5.26 -9.07 17.81
N GLY A 143 -4.12 -8.65 18.37
CA GLY A 143 -3.02 -8.03 17.63
C GLY A 143 -2.50 -8.95 16.52
N GLN A 144 -2.32 -10.24 16.79
CA GLN A 144 -1.91 -11.22 15.78
C GLN A 144 -3.00 -11.48 14.72
N ALA A 145 -4.26 -11.60 15.14
CA ALA A 145 -5.39 -11.74 14.22
C ALA A 145 -5.50 -10.52 13.27
N SER A 146 -5.28 -9.31 13.79
CA SER A 146 -5.28 -8.08 12.98
C SER A 146 -4.23 -8.12 11.87
N LEU A 147 -3.04 -8.67 12.13
CA LEU A 147 -1.97 -8.78 11.13
C LEU A 147 -2.36 -9.75 10.01
N ILE A 148 -2.91 -10.92 10.36
CA ILE A 148 -3.35 -11.92 9.38
C ILE A 148 -4.44 -11.34 8.48
N VAL A 149 -5.47 -10.71 9.07
CA VAL A 149 -6.56 -10.07 8.30
C VAL A 149 -6.02 -8.92 7.45
N GLY A 150 -5.05 -8.14 7.95
CA GLY A 150 -4.38 -7.09 7.19
C GLY A 150 -3.68 -7.63 5.94
N VAL A 151 -2.93 -8.72 6.07
CA VAL A 151 -2.30 -9.40 4.93
C VAL A 151 -3.33 -9.89 3.92
N ILE A 152 -4.39 -10.56 4.37
CA ILE A 152 -5.47 -11.04 3.50
C ILE A 152 -6.13 -9.86 2.75
N THR A 153 -6.33 -8.74 3.44
CA THR A 153 -6.92 -7.53 2.84
C THR A 153 -6.04 -7.00 1.71
N ILE A 154 -4.74 -6.81 1.97
CA ILE A 154 -3.77 -6.32 0.97
C ILE A 154 -3.65 -7.29 -0.22
N VAL A 155 -3.60 -8.60 0.03
CA VAL A 155 -3.54 -9.61 -1.03
C VAL A 155 -4.82 -9.60 -1.87
N SER A 156 -5.99 -9.45 -1.24
CA SER A 156 -7.26 -9.39 -1.96
C SER A 156 -7.38 -8.12 -2.83
N SER A 157 -6.95 -6.96 -2.32
CA SER A 157 -6.94 -5.71 -3.08
C SER A 157 -5.94 -5.77 -4.24
N PHE A 158 -4.79 -6.41 -4.03
CA PHE A 158 -3.82 -6.69 -5.08
C PHE A 158 -4.46 -7.57 -6.17
N LEU A 159 -5.02 -8.72 -5.81
CA LEU A 159 -5.66 -9.62 -6.78
C LEU A 159 -6.77 -8.93 -7.57
N TYR A 160 -7.61 -8.11 -6.91
CA TYR A 160 -8.63 -7.32 -7.59
C TYR A 160 -8.03 -6.42 -8.67
N ALA A 161 -6.97 -5.68 -8.35
CA ALA A 161 -6.35 -4.72 -9.25
C ALA A 161 -5.59 -5.38 -10.41
N PHE A 162 -5.01 -6.57 -10.19
CA PHE A 162 -4.16 -7.25 -11.17
C PHE A 162 -4.85 -8.34 -11.99
N LEU A 163 -5.98 -8.87 -11.55
CA LEU A 163 -6.71 -9.90 -12.29
C LEU A 163 -6.98 -9.50 -13.76
N PRO A 164 -7.34 -8.24 -14.10
CA PRO A 164 -7.55 -7.82 -15.49
C PRO A 164 -6.25 -7.85 -16.31
N VAL A 165 -5.13 -7.43 -15.71
CA VAL A 165 -3.82 -7.38 -16.36
C VAL A 165 -3.31 -8.79 -16.64
N ILE A 166 -3.45 -9.69 -15.66
CA ILE A 166 -3.09 -11.11 -15.80
C ILE A 166 -4.00 -11.79 -16.83
N ALA A 167 -5.31 -11.56 -16.75
CA ALA A 167 -6.27 -12.12 -17.69
C ALA A 167 -6.00 -11.67 -19.13
N LEU A 168 -5.60 -10.40 -19.32
CA LEU A 168 -5.21 -9.86 -20.61
C LEU A 168 -3.94 -10.53 -21.13
N HIS A 169 -2.89 -10.62 -20.31
CA HIS A 169 -1.63 -11.29 -20.67
C HIS A 169 -1.82 -12.77 -21.04
N VAL A 170 -2.60 -13.51 -20.24
CA VAL A 170 -2.92 -14.93 -20.48
C VAL A 170 -3.78 -15.11 -21.73
N SER A 171 -4.69 -14.17 -22.02
CA SER A 171 -5.55 -14.25 -23.21
C SER A 171 -4.77 -14.00 -24.50
N PHE A 172 -3.82 -13.06 -24.49
CA PHE A 172 -2.90 -12.83 -25.61
C PHE A 172 -1.98 -14.03 -25.83
N ASN A 173 -1.36 -14.55 -24.77
CA ASN A 173 -0.42 -15.68 -24.90
C ASN A 173 -1.09 -16.99 -25.37
N ASN A 174 -2.37 -17.19 -25.05
CA ASN A 174 -3.12 -18.38 -25.43
C ASN A 174 -3.98 -18.21 -26.70
N ARG A 175 -3.82 -17.12 -27.47
CA ARG A 175 -4.59 -16.84 -28.69
C ARG A 175 -6.11 -17.01 -28.52
N LYS A 176 -6.66 -16.58 -27.38
CA LYS A 176 -8.11 -16.70 -27.13
C LYS A 176 -8.92 -15.78 -28.05
N PRO A 177 -10.14 -16.17 -28.46
CA PRO A 177 -10.93 -15.44 -29.46
C PRO A 177 -11.19 -13.98 -29.06
N ALA A 178 -11.21 -13.10 -30.08
CA ALA A 178 -11.30 -11.64 -29.99
C ALA A 178 -12.48 -11.10 -29.16
N SER A 179 -13.52 -11.89 -28.93
CA SER A 179 -14.65 -11.55 -28.05
C SER A 179 -14.23 -11.37 -26.59
N THR A 180 -13.21 -12.10 -26.13
CA THR A 180 -12.64 -11.96 -24.78
C THR A 180 -11.79 -10.69 -24.67
N ILE A 181 -11.10 -10.33 -25.76
CA ILE A 181 -10.23 -9.14 -25.86
C ILE A 181 -11.06 -7.86 -25.95
N LYS A 182 -12.20 -7.87 -26.67
CA LYS A 182 -13.14 -6.74 -26.76
C LYS A 182 -13.60 -6.21 -25.39
N ARG A 183 -13.66 -7.06 -24.36
CA ARG A 183 -14.05 -6.66 -22.99
C ARG A 183 -12.99 -5.81 -22.26
N TYR A 184 -11.73 -5.87 -22.69
CA TYR A 184 -10.60 -5.16 -22.09
C TYR A 184 -9.98 -4.10 -23.02
N ASN A 185 -10.55 -3.92 -24.22
CA ASN A 185 -9.96 -3.12 -25.30
C ASN A 185 -10.01 -1.59 -25.11
N ASN A 186 -10.65 -1.12 -24.03
CA ASN A 186 -10.76 0.32 -23.72
C ASN A 186 -9.71 0.80 -22.70
N ILE A 187 -8.79 -0.06 -22.26
CA ILE A 187 -7.76 0.34 -21.29
C ILE A 187 -6.64 1.07 -22.04
N SER A 188 -6.46 2.37 -21.75
CA SER A 188 -5.33 3.11 -22.33
C SER A 188 -4.00 2.54 -21.83
N ALA A 189 -3.05 2.32 -22.74
CA ALA A 189 -1.75 1.73 -22.41
C ALA A 189 -0.96 2.57 -21.39
N GLN A 190 -1.19 3.89 -21.38
CA GLN A 190 -0.65 4.82 -20.38
C GLN A 190 -1.22 4.53 -18.98
N SER A 191 -2.53 4.40 -18.86
CA SER A 191 -3.17 4.07 -17.58
C SER A 191 -2.76 2.69 -17.07
N ALA A 192 -2.61 1.72 -17.98
CA ALA A 192 -2.11 0.40 -17.66
C ALA A 192 -0.65 0.43 -17.15
N ALA A 193 0.23 1.19 -17.81
CA ALA A 193 1.62 1.32 -17.41
C ALA A 193 1.78 2.03 -16.06
N VAL A 194 1.09 3.16 -15.87
CA VAL A 194 1.09 3.92 -14.61
C VAL A 194 0.53 3.08 -13.47
N GLY A 195 -0.60 2.39 -13.69
CA GLY A 195 -1.15 1.44 -12.74
C GLY A 195 -0.15 0.33 -12.40
N THR A 196 0.45 -0.30 -13.40
CA THR A 196 1.43 -1.38 -13.21
C THR A 196 2.64 -0.93 -12.39
N TRP A 197 3.13 0.30 -12.59
CA TRP A 197 4.25 0.86 -11.81
C TRP A 197 3.92 1.00 -10.33
N TYR A 198 2.86 1.75 -10.00
CA TYR A 198 2.45 1.96 -8.61
C TYR A 198 2.15 0.64 -7.90
N MET A 199 1.53 -0.28 -8.64
CA MET A 199 1.18 -1.57 -8.10
C MET A 199 2.39 -2.52 -7.92
N SER A 200 3.40 -2.43 -8.79
CA SER A 200 4.64 -3.22 -8.65
C SER A 200 5.44 -2.75 -7.43
N ILE A 201 5.52 -1.44 -7.20
CA ILE A 201 6.23 -0.90 -6.03
C ILE A 201 5.47 -1.24 -4.74
N THR A 202 4.16 -1.01 -4.69
CA THR A 202 3.35 -1.38 -3.51
C THR A 202 3.35 -2.89 -3.27
N GLY A 203 3.35 -3.71 -4.32
CA GLY A 203 3.47 -5.16 -4.23
C GLY A 203 4.80 -5.63 -3.65
N ILE A 204 5.93 -5.14 -4.19
CA ILE A 204 7.27 -5.44 -3.67
C ILE A 204 7.38 -5.05 -2.20
N LEU A 205 6.94 -3.84 -1.87
CA LEU A 205 6.99 -3.33 -0.50
C LEU A 205 6.07 -4.12 0.45
N SER A 206 4.91 -4.58 -0.02
CA SER A 206 4.00 -5.46 0.74
C SER A 206 4.59 -6.84 0.98
N ILE A 207 5.32 -7.41 0.01
CA ILE A 207 6.04 -8.68 0.17
C ILE A 207 7.18 -8.52 1.19
N CYS A 208 7.95 -7.44 1.11
CA CYS A 208 8.99 -7.13 2.10
C CYS A 208 8.41 -7.02 3.51
N TYR A 209 7.27 -6.34 3.64
CA TYR A 209 6.53 -6.21 4.89
C TYR A 209 6.09 -7.59 5.40
N LEU A 210 5.47 -8.41 4.56
CA LEU A 210 5.04 -9.76 4.91
C LEU A 210 6.20 -10.65 5.38
N ILE A 211 7.36 -10.58 4.73
CA ILE A 211 8.57 -11.30 5.16
C ILE A 211 9.02 -10.82 6.54
N LEU A 212 9.04 -9.49 6.78
CA LEU A 212 9.43 -8.92 8.07
C LEU A 212 8.49 -9.39 9.19
N TYR A 213 7.17 -9.44 8.95
CA TYR A 213 6.22 -9.95 9.94
C TYR A 213 6.35 -11.46 10.14
N LEU A 214 6.56 -12.24 9.09
CA LEU A 214 6.79 -13.68 9.23
C LEU A 214 8.05 -13.98 10.05
N ILE A 215 9.14 -13.26 9.81
CA ILE A 215 10.38 -13.39 10.61
C ILE A 215 10.09 -12.98 12.07
N THR A 216 9.43 -11.85 12.28
CA THR A 216 9.08 -11.41 13.64
C THR A 216 8.20 -12.44 14.36
N PHE A 217 7.23 -13.03 13.65
CA PHE A 217 6.33 -14.05 14.17
C PHE A 217 7.00 -15.39 14.44
N ALA A 218 7.91 -15.83 13.56
CA ALA A 218 8.58 -17.13 13.66
C ALA A 218 9.68 -17.15 14.73
N PHE A 219 10.27 -15.99 15.04
CA PHE A 219 11.44 -15.91 15.91
C PHE A 219 11.21 -15.13 17.22
N THR A 220 10.01 -14.60 17.46
CA THR A 220 9.71 -13.82 18.67
C THR A 220 8.48 -14.34 19.39
N ASP A 221 8.69 -15.15 20.43
CA ASP A 221 7.61 -15.69 21.29
C ASP A 221 6.95 -14.63 22.20
N LYS A 222 7.48 -13.41 22.21
CA LYS A 222 6.99 -12.30 23.02
C LYS A 222 6.86 -11.05 22.15
N LEU A 223 5.80 -10.27 22.35
CA LEU A 223 5.71 -8.87 21.85
C LEU A 223 6.64 -7.95 22.68
N SER A 224 7.90 -8.36 22.86
CA SER A 224 8.92 -7.51 23.47
C SER A 224 9.29 -6.40 22.49
N TYR A 225 9.42 -5.19 23.01
CA TYR A 225 9.89 -4.04 22.26
C TYR A 225 11.19 -4.40 21.49
N ASN A 226 11.17 -4.21 20.17
CA ASN A 226 12.30 -4.46 19.28
C ASN A 226 12.61 -3.17 18.52
N ALA A 227 13.65 -2.46 18.96
CA ALA A 227 14.06 -1.18 18.40
C ALA A 227 14.38 -1.27 16.89
N ILE A 228 15.08 -2.32 16.47
CA ILE A 228 15.47 -2.54 15.07
C ILE A 228 14.23 -2.84 14.23
N GLY A 229 13.38 -3.77 14.69
CA GLY A 229 12.13 -4.12 14.00
C GLY A 229 11.20 -2.92 13.80
N ASN A 230 11.02 -2.12 14.86
CA ASN A 230 10.21 -0.89 14.81
C ASN A 230 10.81 0.17 13.88
N SER A 231 12.15 0.26 13.82
CA SER A 231 12.85 1.17 12.90
C SER A 231 12.62 0.78 11.45
N PHE A 232 12.74 -0.52 11.12
CA PHE A 232 12.46 -1.03 9.78
C PHE A 232 11.00 -0.87 9.38
N ASP A 233 10.04 -1.16 10.28
CA ASP A 233 8.62 -0.93 10.02
C ASP A 233 8.36 0.54 9.63
N SER A 234 8.92 1.48 10.40
CA SER A 234 8.78 2.91 10.16
C SER A 234 9.41 3.35 8.83
N ILE A 235 10.59 2.84 8.49
CA ILE A 235 11.27 3.13 7.21
C ILE A 235 10.46 2.59 6.03
N ILE A 236 9.98 1.34 6.11
CA ILE A 236 9.20 0.71 5.05
C ILE A 236 7.89 1.46 4.83
N ARG A 237 7.13 1.77 5.89
CA ARG A 237 5.87 2.52 5.78
C ARG A 237 6.07 3.91 5.19
N THR A 238 7.15 4.58 5.57
CA THR A 238 7.54 5.89 5.03
C THR A 238 7.91 5.78 3.55
N GLY A 239 8.72 4.78 3.18
CA GLY A 239 9.11 4.53 1.80
C GLY A 239 7.90 4.23 0.89
N ILE A 240 6.93 3.46 1.39
CA ILE A 240 5.66 3.21 0.69
C ILE A 240 4.86 4.50 0.54
N SER A 241 4.76 5.30 1.60
CA SER A 241 4.03 6.58 1.56
C SER A 241 4.63 7.54 0.54
N LEU A 242 5.96 7.61 0.46
CA LEU A 242 6.68 8.35 -0.58
C LEU A 242 6.38 7.80 -1.98
N ALA A 243 6.51 6.49 -2.17
CA ALA A 243 6.30 5.86 -3.47
C ALA A 243 4.89 6.06 -4.01
N ILE A 244 3.88 6.06 -3.14
CA ILE A 244 2.47 6.30 -3.52
C ILE A 244 2.23 7.78 -3.81
N ALA A 245 2.81 8.69 -3.02
CA ALA A 245 2.58 10.12 -3.17
C ALA A 245 3.25 10.71 -4.43
N LEU A 246 4.37 10.12 -4.86
CA LEU A 246 5.17 10.67 -5.96
C LEU A 246 4.69 10.19 -7.33
N PRO A 247 4.77 11.05 -8.36
CA PRO A 247 4.47 10.65 -9.73
C PRO A 247 5.45 9.57 -10.23
N PRO A 248 5.03 8.68 -11.13
CA PRO A 248 5.91 7.66 -11.66
C PRO A 248 6.96 8.29 -12.60
N PRO A 249 8.18 7.74 -12.67
CA PRO A 249 9.22 8.24 -13.58
C PRO A 249 8.82 8.02 -15.04
N THR A 250 8.71 9.12 -15.79
CA THR A 250 8.20 9.16 -17.18
C THR A 250 8.94 8.24 -18.14
N LYS A 251 10.28 8.16 -18.05
CA LYS A 251 11.10 7.27 -18.89
C LYS A 251 10.74 5.80 -18.71
N LEU A 252 10.42 5.40 -17.49
CA LEU A 252 10.11 4.02 -17.15
C LEU A 252 8.67 3.65 -17.55
N ILE A 253 7.74 4.60 -17.38
CA ILE A 253 6.38 4.49 -17.93
C ILE A 253 6.40 4.36 -19.45
N ASN A 254 7.22 5.14 -20.15
CA ASN A 254 7.36 5.03 -21.60
C ASN A 254 7.90 3.66 -22.02
N ALA A 255 8.90 3.13 -21.31
CA ALA A 255 9.39 1.77 -21.55
C ALA A 255 8.31 0.69 -21.32
N MET A 256 7.51 0.83 -20.25
CA MET A 256 6.38 -0.06 -19.97
C MET A 256 5.29 0.04 -21.05
N LYS A 257 4.94 1.26 -21.48
CA LYS A 257 3.98 1.54 -22.55
C LYS A 257 4.41 0.86 -23.85
N ILE A 258 5.68 0.98 -24.25
CA ILE A 258 6.23 0.32 -25.45
C ILE A 258 6.15 -1.20 -25.33
N LYS A 259 6.43 -1.79 -24.15
CA LYS A 259 6.37 -3.24 -23.95
C LYS A 259 4.93 -3.80 -23.95
N ILE A 260 3.97 -2.99 -23.50
CA ILE A 260 2.54 -3.34 -23.52
C ILE A 260 1.99 -3.20 -24.95
N ILE A 261 2.19 -2.05 -25.61
CA ILE A 261 1.71 -1.77 -26.98
C ILE A 261 2.42 -2.64 -28.02
N GLY A 262 3.74 -2.80 -27.90
CA GLY A 262 4.55 -3.60 -28.83
C GLY A 262 4.24 -5.10 -28.80
N ARG A 263 3.49 -5.59 -27.82
CA ARG A 263 2.90 -6.95 -27.88
C ARG A 263 1.52 -6.94 -28.54
N VAL A 264 0.70 -5.93 -28.23
CA VAL A 264 -0.64 -5.78 -28.81
C VAL A 264 -0.56 -5.54 -30.33
N ALA A 265 0.42 -4.77 -30.82
CA ALA A 265 0.56 -4.45 -32.25
C ALA A 265 1.04 -5.63 -33.12
N TYR A 266 1.69 -6.64 -32.55
CA TYR A 266 2.16 -7.82 -33.29
C TYR A 266 1.12 -8.95 -33.37
N ASP A 267 0.09 -8.93 -32.53
CA ASP A 267 -0.90 -10.01 -32.39
C ASP A 267 -2.28 -9.70 -33.01
N VAL A 268 -2.45 -8.55 -33.68
CA VAL A 268 -3.68 -8.27 -34.47
C VAL A 268 -3.49 -8.88 -35.87
N PRO A 269 -4.29 -9.89 -36.27
CA PRO A 269 -4.31 -10.33 -37.65
C PRO A 269 -4.77 -9.16 -38.51
N ASN A 270 -4.06 -8.88 -39.61
CA ASN A 270 -4.51 -7.96 -40.65
C ASN A 270 -5.77 -8.53 -41.31
N ASP A 271 -6.92 -8.35 -40.67
CA ASP A 271 -8.22 -8.66 -41.25
C ASP A 271 -8.70 -7.37 -41.96
N PRO A 272 -8.80 -7.36 -43.30
CA PRO A 272 -9.01 -6.13 -44.08
C PRO A 272 -10.41 -5.53 -43.96
N GLY A 273 -11.28 -6.07 -43.10
CA GLY A 273 -12.67 -5.65 -42.92
C GLY A 273 -13.04 -5.10 -41.55
N ASP A 274 -12.21 -5.27 -40.51
CA ASP A 274 -12.55 -4.84 -39.15
C ASP A 274 -11.48 -3.85 -38.67
N SER A 275 -11.73 -2.57 -38.94
CA SER A 275 -10.97 -1.47 -38.33
C SER A 275 -11.27 -1.42 -36.83
N CYS A 276 -10.75 -2.41 -36.11
CA CYS A 276 -10.64 -2.39 -34.67
C CYS A 276 -9.86 -1.12 -34.37
N LYS A 277 -10.54 -0.08 -33.88
CA LYS A 277 -9.95 1.20 -33.50
C LYS A 277 -8.73 0.90 -32.65
N VAL A 278 -7.57 0.92 -33.30
CA VAL A 278 -6.27 0.79 -32.68
C VAL A 278 -6.25 1.87 -31.63
N LEU A 279 -6.09 1.43 -30.36
CA LEU A 279 -5.78 2.22 -29.17
C LEU A 279 -5.57 3.70 -29.52
N ARG A 280 -6.65 4.50 -29.48
CA ARG A 280 -6.49 5.94 -29.59
C ARG A 280 -5.71 6.36 -28.38
N VAL A 281 -4.47 6.76 -28.64
CA VAL A 281 -3.60 7.44 -27.69
C VAL A 281 -4.16 8.85 -27.57
N ASP A 282 -5.23 9.01 -26.81
CA ASP A 282 -5.63 10.33 -26.34
C ASP A 282 -4.69 10.65 -25.17
N ASP A 283 -3.56 11.27 -25.49
CA ASP A 283 -2.52 11.72 -24.54
C ASP A 283 -3.00 12.89 -23.64
N GLN A 284 -4.28 13.28 -23.69
CA GLN A 284 -4.76 14.55 -23.11
C GLN A 284 -5.44 14.45 -21.72
N ASP A 285 -5.81 13.27 -21.23
CA ASP A 285 -6.65 13.19 -20.00
C ASP A 285 -5.89 13.11 -18.67
N PHE A 286 -4.56 13.15 -18.66
CA PHE A 286 -3.77 13.13 -17.41
C PHE A 286 -3.08 14.44 -17.05
N GLU A 287 -3.12 15.46 -17.91
CA GLU A 287 -2.65 16.82 -17.59
C GLU A 287 -3.80 17.78 -17.20
N GLY A 288 -5.05 17.31 -17.24
CA GLY A 288 -6.24 18.15 -17.14
C GLY A 288 -7.24 17.71 -16.08
N THR A 289 -6.83 17.53 -14.83
CA THR A 289 -7.72 17.78 -13.68
C THR A 289 -6.86 18.18 -12.49
N VAL A 290 -6.75 19.50 -12.35
CA VAL A 290 -6.10 20.28 -11.27
C VAL A 290 -6.64 19.86 -9.90
#